data_AF-A0A351D2S3-F1
#
_entry.id   AF-A0A351D2S3-F1
#
_cell.length_a   1.000
_cell.length_b   1.000
_cell.length_c   1.000
_cell.angle_alpha   90.00
_cell.angle_beta   90.00
_cell.angle_gamma   90.00
#
_symmetry.space_group_name_H-M   'P 1'
#
loop_
_entity.id
_entity.type
_entity.pdbx_description
1 polymer ?
#
loop_
_entity_poly.entity_id
_entity_poly.type
_entity_poly.pdbx_seq_one_letter_code
_entity_poly.pdbx_strand_id
1 'polypeptide(L)'
;MRPMFFWKIYPNSIPIRRFDWDFFSESNGGVILKAQSLGKTVLCNTSAALVFQECDGKRSVSDIIYELSERFPIAKAEIKNDVISGLRQLSKLGVIDLRRNSQNLSKEARSALNIAVNAETEYWRSSDGWSPSELLTFAQKHNFIAFTIKNGDTTFEWNGHEHGRPKVLRKFLHQVAVREPSLKGTFVVSADDGMYKSKHRFPVLTCSKAQNDSKSMVLIPDFYYMAGYDALSKRIETAIQKYPWQNKTDLGIWRGSPTGGVSIKENWGELPRTRLCLWAKQQPELVDAKLVNFAQCSESATEPIAAASIIGERLGEEEQIAYKYLLNMDGNSCSWAGSWWKLLSNSLMIQVYGDVEPKNGHKWMQWYHHWLNENEHYISCELDGLESKMNWARENDVQCSDIAARASDFVKEYLNRDMGIAYTALLLKRLSKMEKQ
;
A
#
# COMPACT_ATOMS: atom_id res chain seq x y z
N MET A 1 -33.91 -11.72 -7.51
CA MET A 1 -33.18 -11.68 -6.23
C MET A 1 -31.79 -11.12 -6.48
N ARG A 2 -31.45 -9.93 -5.94
CA ARG A 2 -30.08 -9.41 -6.01
C ARG A 2 -29.19 -10.25 -5.06
N PRO A 3 -27.97 -10.64 -5.44
CA PRO A 3 -27.11 -11.44 -4.58
C PRO A 3 -26.81 -10.68 -3.28
N MET A 4 -26.85 -11.37 -2.14
CA MET A 4 -26.39 -10.86 -0.86
C MET A 4 -24.88 -10.59 -0.94
N PHE A 5 -24.50 -9.37 -1.31
CA PHE A 5 -23.17 -8.85 -1.04
C PHE A 5 -22.99 -8.83 0.47
N PHE A 6 -22.02 -9.57 0.99
CA PHE A 6 -21.54 -9.37 2.36
C PHE A 6 -21.08 -7.92 2.48
N TRP A 7 -21.79 -7.11 3.27
CA TRP A 7 -21.47 -5.70 3.51
C TRP A 7 -20.13 -5.61 4.26
N LYS A 8 -19.02 -5.48 3.53
CA LYS A 8 -17.70 -5.21 4.10
C LYS A 8 -17.71 -3.78 4.63
N ILE A 9 -17.60 -3.62 5.94
CA ILE A 9 -17.48 -2.31 6.60
C ILE A 9 -16.02 -1.89 6.51
N TYR A 10 -15.76 -0.79 5.80
CA TYR A 10 -14.42 -0.23 5.69
C TYR A 10 -14.17 0.80 6.80
N PRO A 11 -12.92 0.94 7.29
CA PRO A 11 -12.57 1.92 8.31
C PRO A 11 -12.98 3.37 7.94
N ASN A 12 -12.91 3.72 6.66
CA ASN A 12 -13.33 5.04 6.13
C ASN A 12 -14.83 5.16 5.80
N SER A 13 -15.66 4.16 6.14
CA SER A 13 -17.11 4.28 5.95
C SER A 13 -17.66 5.30 6.94
N ILE A 14 -18.63 6.10 6.53
CA ILE A 14 -19.37 7.00 7.41
C ILE A 14 -20.76 6.40 7.63
N PRO A 15 -21.02 5.83 8.82
CA PRO A 15 -22.35 5.38 9.16
C PRO A 15 -23.26 6.57 9.44
N ILE A 16 -24.46 6.56 8.85
CA ILE A 16 -25.49 7.56 9.06
C ILE A 16 -26.80 6.88 9.45
N ARG A 17 -27.42 7.38 10.51
CA ARG A 17 -28.77 6.96 10.92
C ARG A 17 -29.77 7.30 9.82
N ARG A 18 -30.68 6.36 9.52
CA ARG A 18 -31.84 6.70 8.69
C ARG A 18 -32.84 7.47 9.55
N PHE A 19 -33.38 8.54 8.96
CA PHE A 19 -34.21 9.54 9.64
C PHE A 19 -35.57 9.02 10.12
N ASP A 20 -35.97 7.83 9.68
CA ASP A 20 -37.23 7.17 10.07
C ASP A 20 -37.13 6.37 11.38
N TRP A 21 -35.93 6.25 11.97
CA TRP A 21 -35.67 5.48 13.20
C TRP A 21 -35.42 6.37 14.41
N ASP A 22 -36.26 6.21 15.44
CA ASP A 22 -36.15 6.90 16.73
C ASP A 22 -35.62 6.00 17.85
N PHE A 23 -35.00 6.64 18.85
CA PHE A 23 -34.35 6.00 19.99
C PHE A 23 -35.24 6.06 21.25
N PHE A 24 -35.44 4.93 21.91
CA PHE A 24 -36.17 4.82 23.17
C PHE A 24 -35.37 4.00 24.19
N SER A 25 -35.15 4.53 25.40
CA SER A 25 -34.56 3.80 26.52
C SER A 25 -35.63 3.01 27.26
N GLU A 26 -35.38 1.72 27.51
CA GLU A 26 -36.22 0.90 28.38
C GLU A 26 -35.81 1.03 29.86
N SER A 27 -36.74 0.75 30.76
CA SER A 27 -36.55 0.77 32.22
C SER A 27 -35.55 -0.28 32.73
N ASN A 28 -35.23 -1.30 31.94
CA ASN A 28 -34.25 -2.35 32.23
C ASN A 28 -32.83 -2.04 31.69
N GLY A 29 -32.60 -0.84 31.12
CA GLY A 29 -31.35 -0.45 30.50
C GLY A 29 -31.17 -0.93 29.05
N GLY A 30 -32.17 -1.64 28.49
CA GLY A 30 -32.26 -1.99 27.08
C GLY A 30 -32.56 -0.76 26.22
N VAL A 31 -32.20 -0.83 24.94
CA VAL A 31 -32.48 0.24 23.98
C VAL A 31 -33.33 -0.30 22.85
N ILE A 32 -34.41 0.41 22.55
CA ILE A 32 -35.28 0.11 21.42
C ILE A 32 -35.12 1.16 20.33
N LEU A 33 -34.92 0.71 19.10
CA LEU A 33 -35.03 1.53 17.89
C LEU A 33 -36.39 1.26 17.23
N LYS A 34 -37.21 2.30 17.00
CA LYS A 34 -38.50 2.17 16.32
C LYS A 34 -38.53 2.96 15.02
N ALA A 35 -38.93 2.31 13.94
CA ALA A 35 -39.20 2.96 12.66
C ALA A 35 -40.66 3.43 12.62
N GLN A 36 -40.91 4.74 12.76
CA GLN A 36 -42.28 5.28 12.83
C GLN A 36 -43.09 4.97 11.56
N SER A 37 -42.45 5.03 10.39
CA SER A 37 -43.09 4.82 9.09
C SER A 37 -43.28 3.35 8.70
N LEU A 38 -42.55 2.44 9.35
CA LEU A 38 -42.52 1.01 8.98
C LEU A 38 -43.15 0.09 10.03
N GLY A 39 -43.53 0.63 11.20
CA GLY A 39 -44.02 -0.18 12.32
C GLY A 39 -43.03 -1.22 12.84
N LYS A 40 -41.72 -1.04 12.55
CA LYS A 40 -40.66 -1.99 12.92
C LYS A 40 -40.01 -1.57 14.23
N THR A 41 -39.68 -2.57 15.04
CA THR A 41 -38.98 -2.40 16.32
C THR A 41 -37.75 -3.29 16.33
N VAL A 42 -36.61 -2.74 16.72
CA VAL A 42 -35.34 -3.46 16.90
C VAL A 42 -34.90 -3.28 18.34
N LEU A 43 -34.68 -4.40 19.03
CA LEU A 43 -34.06 -4.40 20.35
C LEU A 43 -32.54 -4.41 20.18
N CYS A 44 -31.87 -3.42 20.77
CA CYS A 44 -30.43 -3.30 20.81
C CYS A 44 -29.91 -3.64 22.20
N ASN A 45 -28.81 -4.39 22.25
CA ASN A 45 -27.99 -4.45 23.45
C ASN A 45 -27.24 -3.12 23.65
N THR A 46 -26.62 -2.96 24.81
CA THR A 46 -25.92 -1.72 25.19
C THR A 46 -24.83 -1.31 24.20
N SER A 47 -24.02 -2.26 23.71
CA SER A 47 -22.97 -1.99 22.72
C SER A 47 -23.54 -1.51 21.39
N ALA A 48 -24.57 -2.16 20.85
CA ALA A 48 -25.20 -1.76 19.60
C ALA A 48 -25.88 -0.38 19.71
N ALA A 49 -26.43 -0.05 20.87
CA ALA A 49 -27.01 1.26 21.14
C ALA A 49 -25.97 2.37 21.12
N LEU A 50 -24.82 2.17 21.77
CA LEU A 50 -23.70 3.10 21.76
C LEU A 50 -23.20 3.31 20.32
N VAL A 51 -22.97 2.23 19.57
CA VAL A 51 -22.54 2.30 18.17
C VAL A 51 -23.54 3.09 17.33
N PHE A 52 -24.84 2.85 17.50
CA PHE A 52 -25.89 3.59 16.80
C PHE A 52 -25.88 5.10 17.12
N GLN A 53 -25.65 5.47 18.39
CA GLN A 53 -25.55 6.87 18.81
C GLN A 53 -24.41 7.61 18.10
N GLU A 54 -23.30 6.91 17.81
CA GLU A 54 -22.16 7.48 17.10
C GLU A 54 -22.36 7.60 15.57
N CYS A 55 -23.42 7.01 15.00
CA CYS A 55 -23.75 7.04 13.57
C CYS A 55 -24.31 8.40 13.10
N ASP A 56 -23.53 9.47 13.23
CA ASP A 56 -23.93 10.85 13.00
C ASP A 56 -23.85 11.32 11.54
N GLY A 57 -23.37 10.48 10.62
CA GLY A 57 -23.14 10.85 9.23
C GLY A 57 -21.94 11.78 9.00
N LYS A 58 -21.08 11.97 10.01
CA LYS A 58 -19.89 12.84 9.96
C LYS A 58 -18.60 12.09 10.27
N ARG A 59 -18.59 11.24 11.31
CA ARG A 59 -17.43 10.47 11.75
C ARG A 59 -17.28 9.17 10.95
N SER A 60 -16.05 8.79 10.64
CA SER A 60 -15.76 7.50 10.01
C SER A 60 -15.83 6.36 11.04
N VAL A 61 -15.88 5.11 10.57
CA VAL A 61 -15.82 3.93 11.45
C VAL A 61 -14.55 3.95 12.30
N SER A 62 -13.40 4.34 11.74
CA SER A 62 -12.16 4.50 12.52
C SER A 62 -12.29 5.57 13.60
N ASP A 63 -12.87 6.74 13.28
CA ASP A 63 -13.05 7.82 14.26
C ASP A 63 -13.96 7.36 15.42
N ILE A 64 -15.04 6.62 15.10
CA ILE A 64 -15.96 6.06 16.09
C ILE A 64 -15.24 5.04 16.99
N ILE A 65 -14.45 4.13 16.41
CA ILE A 65 -13.65 3.15 17.17
C ILE A 65 -12.68 3.86 18.10
N TYR A 66 -11.99 4.89 17.61
CA TYR A 66 -11.03 5.65 18.39
C TYR A 66 -11.71 6.35 19.58
N GLU A 67 -12.78 7.12 19.34
CA GLU A 67 -13.47 7.85 20.41
C GLU A 67 -14.08 6.93 21.46
N LEU A 68 -14.66 5.81 21.05
CA LEU A 68 -15.16 4.80 22.00
C LEU A 68 -14.01 4.14 22.76
N SER A 69 -12.87 3.89 22.12
CA SER A 69 -11.67 3.33 22.77
C SER A 69 -11.10 4.26 23.84
N GLU A 70 -11.13 5.57 23.62
CA GLU A 70 -10.71 6.56 24.61
C GLU A 70 -11.74 6.71 25.74
N ARG A 71 -13.04 6.56 25.42
CA ARG A 71 -14.12 6.59 26.42
C ARG A 71 -14.14 5.36 27.32
N PHE A 72 -13.68 4.20 26.83
CA PHE A 72 -13.67 2.93 27.56
C PHE A 72 -12.28 2.25 27.53
N PRO A 73 -11.28 2.78 28.25
CA PRO A 73 -9.88 2.31 28.14
C PRO A 73 -9.66 0.84 28.50
N ILE A 74 -10.49 0.29 29.39
CA ILE A 74 -10.39 -1.09 29.89
C ILE A 74 -10.82 -2.12 28.81
N ALA A 75 -11.63 -1.71 27.83
CA ALA A 75 -12.20 -2.60 26.80
C ALA A 75 -11.62 -2.33 25.39
N LYS A 76 -10.48 -1.62 25.28
CA LYS A 76 -9.90 -1.14 24.02
C LYS A 76 -9.72 -2.24 22.95
N ALA A 77 -9.36 -3.46 23.38
CA ALA A 77 -9.15 -4.60 22.48
C ALA A 77 -10.46 -5.12 21.84
N GLU A 78 -11.60 -4.97 22.51
CA GLU A 78 -12.88 -5.52 22.08
C GLU A 78 -13.72 -4.50 21.29
N ILE A 79 -13.52 -3.20 21.53
CA ILE A 79 -14.29 -2.10 20.93
C ILE A 79 -14.26 -2.13 19.40
N LYS A 80 -13.12 -2.43 18.77
CA LYS A 80 -13.04 -2.56 17.31
C LYS A 80 -14.03 -3.62 16.79
N ASN A 81 -14.07 -4.78 17.44
CA ASN A 81 -14.94 -5.88 17.03
C ASN A 81 -16.42 -5.56 17.30
N ASP A 82 -16.72 -4.97 18.45
CA ASP A 82 -18.07 -4.56 18.84
C ASP A 82 -18.65 -3.50 17.91
N VAL A 83 -17.86 -2.48 17.56
CA VAL A 83 -18.28 -1.44 16.60
C VAL A 83 -18.54 -2.05 15.23
N ILE A 84 -17.61 -2.87 14.72
CA ILE A 84 -17.77 -3.48 13.40
C ILE A 84 -18.98 -4.43 13.39
N SER A 85 -19.18 -5.24 14.43
CA SER A 85 -20.30 -6.17 14.55
C SER A 85 -21.64 -5.42 14.66
N GLY A 86 -21.69 -4.40 15.52
CA GLY A 86 -22.86 -3.54 15.71
C GLY A 86 -23.26 -2.82 14.41
N LEU A 87 -22.31 -2.20 13.72
CA LEU A 87 -22.57 -1.55 12.43
C LEU A 87 -23.06 -2.54 11.36
N ARG A 88 -22.52 -3.77 11.32
CA ARG A 88 -22.99 -4.81 10.38
C ARG A 88 -24.43 -5.19 10.69
N GLN A 89 -24.77 -5.38 11.96
CA GLN A 89 -26.11 -5.74 12.38
C GLN A 89 -27.10 -4.61 12.07
N LEU A 90 -26.78 -3.37 12.45
CA LEU A 90 -27.61 -2.19 12.20
C LEU A 90 -27.81 -1.94 10.70
N SER A 91 -26.75 -2.11 9.90
CA SER A 91 -26.85 -1.97 8.44
C SER A 91 -27.70 -3.09 7.83
N LYS A 92 -27.54 -4.34 8.28
CA LYS A 92 -28.36 -5.49 7.83
C LYS A 92 -29.85 -5.30 8.17
N LEU A 93 -30.14 -4.68 9.31
CA LEU A 93 -31.49 -4.34 9.74
C LEU A 93 -32.07 -3.11 8.98
N GLY A 94 -31.25 -2.42 8.18
CA GLY A 94 -31.65 -1.26 7.41
C GLY A 94 -31.90 -0.02 8.27
N VAL A 95 -31.27 0.05 9.44
CA VAL A 95 -31.42 1.11 10.45
C VAL A 95 -30.42 2.25 10.23
N ILE A 96 -29.27 1.91 9.63
CA ILE A 96 -28.24 2.87 9.21
C ILE A 96 -27.90 2.64 7.74
N ASP A 97 -27.45 3.70 7.07
CA ASP A 97 -26.74 3.61 5.80
C ASP A 97 -25.23 3.74 6.03
N LEU A 98 -24.44 3.01 5.26
CA LEU A 98 -22.98 3.18 5.23
C LEU A 98 -22.62 3.96 3.97
N ARG A 99 -22.31 5.25 4.13
CA ARG A 99 -21.80 6.06 3.02
C ARG A 99 -20.29 5.92 2.99
N ARG A 100 -19.73 5.54 1.84
CA ARG A 100 -18.30 5.70 1.62
C ARG A 100 -18.07 7.18 1.32
N ASN A 101 -17.67 7.95 2.32
CA ASN A 101 -17.23 9.31 2.05
C ASN A 101 -15.78 9.23 1.58
N SER A 102 -15.60 9.09 0.27
CA SER A 102 -14.28 9.15 -0.34
C SER A 102 -13.55 10.45 0.00
N GLN A 103 -14.26 11.52 0.41
CA GLN A 103 -13.70 12.84 0.70
C GLN A 103 -13.17 13.04 2.12
N ASN A 104 -13.64 12.30 3.13
CA ASN A 104 -13.21 12.50 4.52
C ASN A 104 -12.41 11.32 5.02
N LEU A 105 -11.08 11.46 5.01
CA LEU A 105 -10.16 10.60 5.75
C LEU A 105 -10.37 10.77 7.26
N SER A 106 -10.20 9.67 8.01
CA SER A 106 -10.20 9.68 9.48
C SER A 106 -9.09 10.59 10.03
N LYS A 107 -9.19 10.94 11.31
CA LYS A 107 -8.15 11.75 11.97
C LYS A 107 -6.78 11.06 11.93
N GLU A 108 -6.74 9.75 12.12
CA GLU A 108 -5.52 8.93 12.10
C GLU A 108 -4.92 8.91 10.70
N ALA A 109 -5.74 8.69 9.67
CA ALA A 109 -5.31 8.71 8.28
C ALA A 109 -4.72 10.09 7.90
N ARG A 110 -5.35 11.20 8.33
CA ARG A 110 -4.80 12.54 8.14
C ARG A 110 -3.47 12.73 8.86
N SER A 111 -3.34 12.22 10.08
CA SER A 111 -2.08 12.27 10.83
C SER A 111 -0.97 11.53 10.10
N ALA A 112 -1.24 10.30 9.66
CA ALA A 112 -0.34 9.47 8.87
C ALA A 112 0.12 10.20 7.58
N LEU A 113 -0.83 10.76 6.82
CA LEU A 113 -0.52 11.59 5.65
C LEU A 113 0.44 12.73 5.97
N ASN A 114 0.20 13.46 7.06
CA ASN A 114 1.06 14.57 7.42
C ASN A 114 2.48 14.13 7.76
N ILE A 115 2.66 12.99 8.44
CA ILE A 115 3.96 12.41 8.78
C ILE A 115 4.74 12.08 7.51
N ALA A 116 4.16 11.29 6.60
CA ALA A 116 4.85 10.88 5.38
C ALA A 116 5.19 12.08 4.49
N VAL A 117 4.24 12.99 4.27
CA VAL A 117 4.49 14.17 3.46
C VAL A 117 5.50 15.10 4.15
N ASN A 118 5.58 15.15 5.48
CA ASN A 118 6.58 15.96 6.19
C ASN A 118 7.97 15.41 5.89
N ALA A 119 8.16 14.09 6.02
CA ALA A 119 9.43 13.43 5.71
C ALA A 119 9.88 13.70 4.26
N GLU A 120 8.94 13.69 3.31
CA GLU A 120 9.25 13.92 1.89
C GLU A 120 9.50 15.38 1.51
N THR A 121 9.02 16.34 2.32
CA THR A 121 9.17 17.78 2.03
C THR A 121 10.20 18.47 2.91
N GLU A 122 10.71 17.81 3.95
CA GLU A 122 11.64 18.38 4.94
C GLU A 122 12.87 19.01 4.29
N TYR A 123 13.53 18.26 3.40
CA TYR A 123 14.73 18.72 2.68
C TYR A 123 14.51 20.04 1.92
N TRP A 124 13.29 20.27 1.43
CA TRP A 124 12.95 21.40 0.57
C TRP A 124 12.48 22.64 1.34
N ARG A 125 12.20 22.53 2.64
CA ARG A 125 11.74 23.66 3.49
C ARG A 125 12.74 24.80 3.59
N SER A 126 14.04 24.48 3.50
CA SER A 126 15.12 25.47 3.52
C SER A 126 15.64 25.83 2.13
N SER A 127 14.91 25.47 1.06
CA SER A 127 15.33 25.81 -0.30
C SER A 127 15.03 27.27 -0.63
N ASP A 128 15.80 27.86 -1.54
CA ASP A 128 15.58 29.22 -2.05
C ASP A 128 14.33 29.36 -2.93
N GLY A 129 13.55 28.28 -3.09
CA GLY A 129 12.45 28.17 -4.04
C GLY A 129 12.87 28.16 -5.50
N TRP A 130 11.90 28.05 -6.40
CA TRP A 130 12.11 27.95 -7.86
C TRP A 130 10.99 28.62 -8.64
N SER A 131 11.26 29.10 -9.85
CA SER A 131 10.20 29.51 -10.77
C SER A 131 9.67 28.30 -11.59
N PRO A 132 8.42 28.37 -12.10
CA PRO A 132 7.91 27.38 -13.06
C PRO A 132 8.81 27.22 -14.29
N SER A 133 9.34 28.32 -14.84
CA SER A 133 10.18 28.30 -16.05
C SER A 133 11.53 27.61 -15.83
N GLU A 134 12.15 27.80 -14.65
CA GLU A 134 13.37 27.07 -14.26
C GLU A 134 13.11 25.57 -14.21
N LEU A 135 11.96 25.17 -13.64
CA LEU A 135 11.59 23.78 -13.48
C LEU A 135 11.30 23.09 -14.83
N LEU A 136 10.62 23.77 -15.75
CA LEU A 136 10.34 23.26 -17.10
C LEU A 136 11.64 23.08 -17.91
N THR A 137 12.55 24.06 -17.84
CA THR A 137 13.86 23.97 -18.51
C THR A 137 14.68 22.80 -17.95
N PHE A 138 14.65 22.62 -16.63
CA PHE A 138 15.28 21.47 -15.97
C PHE A 138 14.67 20.15 -16.43
N ALA A 139 13.34 20.06 -16.50
CA ALA A 139 12.65 18.86 -16.95
C ALA A 139 13.07 18.44 -18.37
N GLN A 140 13.08 19.39 -19.31
CA GLN A 140 13.48 19.15 -20.69
C GLN A 140 14.95 18.69 -20.79
N LYS A 141 15.85 19.35 -20.06
CA LYS A 141 17.29 19.02 -20.04
C LYS A 141 17.55 17.60 -19.53
N HIS A 142 16.77 17.15 -18.55
CA HIS A 142 16.96 15.86 -17.88
C HIS A 142 15.96 14.78 -18.34
N ASN A 143 15.13 15.07 -19.35
CA ASN A 143 14.08 14.19 -19.86
C ASN A 143 13.06 13.72 -18.80
N PHE A 144 12.78 14.57 -17.80
CA PHE A 144 11.69 14.34 -16.86
C PHE A 144 10.35 14.75 -17.46
N ILE A 145 9.27 14.20 -16.93
CA ILE A 145 7.92 14.63 -17.27
C ILE A 145 7.61 15.84 -16.40
N ALA A 146 7.33 16.99 -17.02
CA ALA A 146 6.80 18.14 -16.31
C ALA A 146 5.27 18.17 -16.40
N PHE A 147 4.63 18.63 -15.33
CA PHE A 147 3.19 18.89 -15.33
C PHE A 147 2.85 20.11 -14.50
N THR A 148 1.79 20.81 -14.91
CA THR A 148 1.24 21.95 -14.19
C THR A 148 -0.19 21.64 -13.79
N ILE A 149 -0.54 21.93 -12.53
CA ILE A 149 -1.90 21.85 -12.03
C ILE A 149 -2.42 23.27 -11.84
N LYS A 150 -3.62 23.55 -12.35
CA LYS A 150 -4.30 24.84 -12.16
C LYS A 150 -5.80 24.67 -12.35
N ASN A 151 -6.60 25.27 -11.45
CA ASN A 151 -8.07 25.29 -11.55
C ASN A 151 -8.71 23.89 -11.69
N GLY A 152 -8.16 22.88 -11.00
CA GLY A 152 -8.66 21.50 -11.08
C GLY A 152 -8.32 20.73 -12.36
N ASP A 153 -7.44 21.28 -13.22
CA ASP A 153 -6.98 20.64 -14.45
C ASP A 153 -5.45 20.47 -14.47
N THR A 154 -4.95 19.62 -15.37
CA THR A 154 -3.55 19.24 -15.48
C THR A 154 -3.02 19.34 -16.91
N THR A 155 -1.96 20.12 -17.12
CA THR A 155 -1.21 20.19 -18.39
C THR A 155 0.14 19.48 -18.23
N PHE A 156 0.67 18.95 -19.33
CA PHE A 156 1.91 18.14 -19.34
C PHE A 156 2.85 18.61 -20.43
N GLU A 157 4.14 18.64 -20.12
CA GLU A 157 5.22 18.96 -21.06
C GLU A 157 6.29 17.85 -20.98
N TRP A 158 6.50 17.15 -22.10
CA TRP A 158 7.48 16.07 -22.20
C TRP A 158 7.80 15.74 -23.66
N ASN A 159 9.03 15.26 -23.91
CA ASN A 159 9.57 15.00 -25.25
C ASN A 159 9.21 13.61 -25.82
N GLY A 160 8.44 12.79 -25.12
CA GLY A 160 8.10 11.43 -25.53
C GLY A 160 6.62 11.18 -25.85
N HIS A 161 6.29 9.94 -26.19
CA HIS A 161 4.93 9.54 -26.59
C HIS A 161 4.03 9.19 -25.40
N GLU A 162 2.77 9.65 -25.41
CA GLU A 162 1.80 9.42 -24.34
C GLU A 162 1.25 7.97 -24.28
N HIS A 163 2.14 7.03 -23.97
CA HIS A 163 1.84 5.61 -23.80
C HIS A 163 2.48 5.09 -22.51
N GLY A 164 1.90 4.05 -21.91
CA GLY A 164 2.43 3.46 -20.67
C GLY A 164 2.36 4.41 -19.46
N ARG A 165 3.51 4.64 -18.82
CA ARG A 165 3.66 5.38 -17.55
C ARG A 165 3.10 6.82 -17.60
N PRO A 166 3.45 7.67 -18.59
CA PRO A 166 2.87 9.02 -18.74
C PRO A 166 1.34 9.06 -18.78
N LYS A 167 0.71 8.14 -19.54
CA LYS A 167 -0.76 8.08 -19.66
C LYS A 167 -1.43 7.76 -18.32
N VAL A 168 -0.85 6.81 -17.58
CA VAL A 168 -1.34 6.42 -16.25
C VAL A 168 -1.19 7.56 -15.24
N LEU A 169 -0.03 8.22 -15.26
CA LEU A 169 0.24 9.40 -14.45
C LEU A 169 -0.77 10.53 -14.72
N ARG A 170 -1.03 10.86 -15.99
CA ARG A 170 -2.02 11.89 -16.37
C ARG A 170 -3.39 11.59 -15.77
N LYS A 171 -3.88 10.36 -15.94
CA LYS A 171 -5.17 9.96 -15.39
C LYS A 171 -5.21 10.08 -13.87
N PHE A 172 -4.15 9.69 -13.18
CA PHE A 172 -4.06 9.79 -11.73
C PHE A 172 -4.00 11.26 -11.26
N LEU A 173 -3.16 12.10 -11.87
CA LEU A 173 -3.04 13.51 -11.52
C LEU A 173 -4.30 14.31 -11.83
N HIS A 174 -5.06 13.96 -12.88
CA HIS A 174 -6.38 14.54 -13.09
C HIS A 174 -7.33 14.24 -11.92
N GLN A 175 -7.33 13.02 -11.37
CA GLN A 175 -8.12 12.70 -10.17
C GLN A 175 -7.67 13.49 -8.94
N VAL A 176 -6.35 13.74 -8.81
CA VAL A 176 -5.79 14.60 -7.75
C VAL A 176 -6.27 16.04 -7.92
N ALA A 177 -6.17 16.59 -9.12
CA ALA A 177 -6.56 17.98 -9.42
C ALA A 177 -8.07 18.21 -9.23
N VAL A 178 -8.92 17.29 -9.69
CA VAL A 178 -10.36 17.34 -9.46
C VAL A 178 -10.70 17.27 -7.97
N ARG A 179 -9.93 16.48 -7.19
CA ARG A 179 -10.16 16.34 -5.75
C ARG A 179 -9.70 17.55 -4.94
N GLU A 180 -8.66 18.24 -5.38
CA GLU A 180 -8.12 19.44 -4.74
C GLU A 180 -8.05 20.60 -5.75
N PRO A 181 -9.18 21.26 -6.06
CA PRO A 181 -9.21 22.35 -7.06
C PRO A 181 -8.37 23.57 -6.69
N SER A 182 -8.04 23.73 -5.41
CA SER A 182 -7.17 24.82 -4.92
C SER A 182 -5.68 24.56 -5.18
N LEU A 183 -5.30 23.34 -5.55
CA LEU A 183 -3.93 22.99 -5.88
C LEU A 183 -3.51 23.72 -7.16
N LYS A 184 -2.41 24.45 -7.06
CA LYS A 184 -1.74 25.10 -8.19
C LYS A 184 -0.23 24.94 -8.04
N GLY A 185 0.47 24.74 -9.15
CA GLY A 185 1.93 24.67 -9.20
C GLY A 185 2.42 23.83 -10.38
N THR A 186 3.72 23.94 -10.65
CA THR A 186 4.43 23.17 -11.67
C THR A 186 5.40 22.20 -10.98
N PHE A 187 5.42 20.96 -11.46
CA PHE A 187 6.15 19.86 -10.84
C PHE A 187 6.83 18.99 -11.89
N VAL A 188 7.81 18.19 -11.46
CA VAL A 188 8.55 17.26 -12.31
C VAL A 188 8.58 15.87 -11.72
N VAL A 189 8.45 14.85 -12.56
CA VAL A 189 8.44 13.45 -12.16
C VAL A 189 9.33 12.62 -13.07
N SER A 190 10.13 11.74 -12.46
CA SER A 190 10.88 10.72 -13.18
C SER A 190 9.98 9.54 -13.55
N ALA A 191 10.12 9.08 -14.79
CA ALA A 191 9.48 7.87 -15.29
C ALA A 191 10.33 6.61 -15.07
N ASP A 192 11.50 6.71 -14.44
CA ASP A 192 12.41 5.59 -14.18
C ASP A 192 11.86 4.64 -13.10
N ASP A 193 12.43 3.44 -13.00
CA ASP A 193 12.04 2.45 -11.99
C ASP A 193 12.32 2.93 -10.55
N GLY A 194 13.40 3.69 -10.36
CA GLY A 194 13.77 4.29 -9.09
C GLY A 194 15.01 5.16 -9.24
N MET A 195 15.26 6.01 -8.23
CA MET A 195 16.39 6.95 -8.23
C MET A 195 17.31 6.72 -7.05
N TYR A 196 18.61 6.80 -7.31
CA TYR A 196 19.67 6.66 -6.31
C TYR A 196 20.83 7.61 -6.65
N LYS A 197 21.62 8.00 -5.65
CA LYS A 197 22.79 8.91 -5.80
C LYS A 197 22.50 10.16 -6.65
N SER A 198 21.26 10.66 -6.56
CA SER A 198 20.76 11.76 -7.37
C SER A 198 20.54 12.98 -6.48
N LYS A 199 21.26 14.06 -6.78
CA LYS A 199 21.07 15.38 -6.15
C LYS A 199 20.63 16.36 -7.22
N HIS A 200 19.39 16.83 -7.09
CA HIS A 200 18.83 17.81 -8.01
C HIS A 200 18.62 19.15 -7.30
N ARG A 201 18.65 20.23 -8.09
CA ARG A 201 18.33 21.58 -7.62
C ARG A 201 16.84 21.75 -7.31
N PHE A 202 16.00 20.87 -7.85
CA PHE A 202 14.55 20.92 -7.74
C PHE A 202 13.97 19.59 -7.22
N PRO A 203 12.79 19.60 -6.58
CA PRO A 203 12.13 18.38 -6.14
C PRO A 203 11.72 17.54 -7.34
N VAL A 204 12.35 16.38 -7.50
CA VAL A 204 11.94 15.39 -8.50
C VAL A 204 11.10 14.33 -7.82
N LEU A 205 9.85 14.22 -8.28
CA LEU A 205 8.93 13.18 -7.86
C LEU A 205 9.39 11.83 -8.45
N THR A 206 9.38 10.77 -7.66
CA THR A 206 9.77 9.42 -8.12
C THR A 206 8.98 8.33 -7.41
N CYS A 207 8.81 7.19 -8.08
CA CYS A 207 8.06 6.05 -7.54
C CYS A 207 8.87 5.24 -6.52
N SER A 208 10.20 5.33 -6.56
CA SER A 208 11.10 4.63 -5.65
C SER A 208 12.42 5.39 -5.48
N LYS A 209 12.96 5.43 -4.26
CA LYS A 209 14.27 6.04 -3.98
C LYS A 209 15.09 5.23 -2.98
N ALA A 210 16.41 5.36 -3.05
CA ALA A 210 17.32 4.83 -2.02
C ALA A 210 17.18 5.62 -0.71
N GLN A 211 17.05 4.94 0.44
CA GLN A 211 16.81 5.56 1.74
C GLN A 211 17.86 6.62 2.13
N ASN A 212 19.15 6.35 1.89
CA ASN A 212 20.24 7.19 2.40
C ASN A 212 20.77 8.23 1.40
N ASP A 213 20.55 8.03 0.10
CA ASP A 213 21.28 8.75 -0.96
C ASP A 213 20.38 9.60 -1.87
N SER A 214 19.15 9.87 -1.46
CA SER A 214 18.15 10.54 -2.31
C SER A 214 17.22 11.49 -1.55
N LYS A 215 17.75 12.23 -0.56
CA LYS A 215 16.99 13.19 0.25
C LYS A 215 16.33 14.32 -0.57
N SER A 216 16.91 14.66 -1.73
CA SER A 216 16.32 15.63 -2.66
C SER A 216 15.16 15.06 -3.49
N MET A 217 15.02 13.73 -3.55
CA MET A 217 13.94 13.07 -4.30
C MET A 217 12.71 12.93 -3.41
N VAL A 218 11.54 13.01 -4.03
CA VAL A 218 10.25 13.03 -3.33
C VAL A 218 9.41 11.84 -3.80
N LEU A 219 8.95 11.01 -2.89
CA LEU A 219 8.19 9.80 -3.22
C LEU A 219 6.74 10.11 -3.58
N ILE A 220 6.30 9.53 -4.70
CA ILE A 220 4.89 9.49 -5.12
C ILE A 220 4.45 8.03 -5.32
N PRO A 221 3.12 7.75 -5.38
CA PRO A 221 2.65 6.41 -5.71
C PRO A 221 3.21 5.89 -7.03
N ASP A 222 3.50 4.59 -7.10
CA ASP A 222 4.05 4.00 -8.33
C ASP A 222 3.00 3.88 -9.44
N PHE A 223 3.47 3.66 -10.68
CA PHE A 223 2.59 3.60 -11.84
C PHE A 223 1.58 2.43 -11.78
N TYR A 224 1.87 1.34 -11.09
CA TYR A 224 0.89 0.25 -10.93
C TYR A 224 -0.21 0.65 -9.96
N TYR A 225 0.16 1.29 -8.84
CA TYR A 225 -0.81 1.88 -7.93
C TYR A 225 -1.69 2.92 -8.63
N MET A 226 -1.08 3.80 -9.43
CA MET A 226 -1.78 4.84 -10.20
C MET A 226 -2.73 4.25 -11.25
N ALA A 227 -2.36 3.13 -11.88
CA ALA A 227 -3.24 2.41 -12.81
C ALA A 227 -4.46 1.81 -12.08
N GLY A 228 -4.26 1.39 -10.83
CA GLY A 228 -5.29 0.86 -9.93
C GLY A 228 -5.13 -0.63 -9.70
N TYR A 229 -5.42 -1.06 -8.47
CA TYR A 229 -5.32 -2.45 -8.04
C TYR A 229 -6.68 -3.17 -7.92
N ASP A 230 -7.79 -2.62 -8.41
CA ASP A 230 -9.12 -3.20 -8.17
C ASP A 230 -9.24 -4.66 -8.65
N ALA A 231 -8.75 -4.95 -9.87
CA ALA A 231 -8.76 -6.29 -10.42
C ALA A 231 -7.82 -7.24 -9.69
N LEU A 232 -6.61 -6.77 -9.34
CA LEU A 232 -5.64 -7.54 -8.56
C LEU A 232 -6.18 -7.83 -7.16
N SER A 233 -6.64 -6.82 -6.44
CA SER A 233 -7.26 -6.91 -5.12
C SER A 233 -8.35 -7.98 -5.08
N LYS A 234 -9.27 -7.99 -6.07
CA LYS A 234 -10.33 -9.01 -6.15
C LYS A 234 -9.78 -10.43 -6.33
N ARG A 235 -8.76 -10.61 -7.16
CA ARG A 235 -8.06 -11.91 -7.35
C ARG A 235 -7.41 -12.36 -6.04
N ILE A 236 -6.68 -11.47 -5.37
CA ILE A 236 -6.02 -11.73 -4.09
C ILE A 236 -7.05 -12.06 -2.99
N GLU A 237 -8.13 -11.29 -2.87
CA GLU A 237 -9.19 -11.56 -1.90
C GLU A 237 -9.86 -12.92 -2.13
N THR A 238 -10.04 -13.33 -3.39
CA THR A 238 -10.56 -14.66 -3.74
C THR A 238 -9.56 -15.76 -3.33
N ALA A 239 -8.27 -15.56 -3.58
CA ALA A 239 -7.23 -16.50 -3.18
C ALA A 239 -7.11 -16.63 -1.65
N ILE A 240 -7.24 -15.53 -0.90
CA ILE A 240 -7.27 -15.54 0.57
C ILE A 240 -8.41 -16.42 1.10
N GLN A 241 -9.60 -16.33 0.49
CA GLN A 241 -10.73 -17.17 0.87
C GLN A 241 -10.49 -18.65 0.57
N LYS A 242 -9.79 -18.94 -0.54
CA LYS A 242 -9.41 -20.29 -0.93
C LYS A 242 -8.34 -20.89 0.00
N TYR A 243 -7.41 -20.06 0.48
CA TYR A 243 -6.26 -20.48 1.29
C TYR A 243 -6.25 -19.75 2.65
N PRO A 244 -7.10 -20.16 3.62
CA PRO A 244 -7.00 -19.67 4.99
C PRO A 244 -5.64 -20.07 5.59
N TRP A 245 -5.14 -19.31 6.58
CA TRP A 245 -3.80 -19.47 7.15
C TRP A 245 -3.44 -20.93 7.50
N GLN A 246 -4.37 -21.63 8.14
CA GLN A 246 -4.20 -23.02 8.60
C GLN A 246 -4.00 -24.02 7.44
N ASN A 247 -4.44 -23.66 6.24
CA ASN A 247 -4.34 -24.49 5.04
C ASN A 247 -3.19 -24.06 4.11
N LYS A 248 -2.44 -23.01 4.46
CA LYS A 248 -1.28 -22.59 3.68
C LYS A 248 -0.11 -23.53 3.93
N THR A 249 0.64 -23.83 2.88
CA THR A 249 1.88 -24.60 2.93
C THR A 249 2.92 -23.87 3.76
N ASP A 250 3.52 -24.57 4.73
CA ASP A 250 4.57 -24.05 5.61
C ASP A 250 5.94 -23.98 4.94
N LEU A 251 6.03 -23.23 3.84
CA LEU A 251 7.23 -23.08 3.00
C LEU A 251 7.32 -21.64 2.48
N GLY A 252 8.54 -21.12 2.35
CA GLY A 252 8.80 -19.87 1.66
C GLY A 252 8.65 -20.03 0.15
N ILE A 253 8.02 -19.07 -0.51
CA ILE A 253 7.88 -19.07 -1.97
C ILE A 253 8.38 -17.77 -2.58
N TRP A 254 9.08 -17.87 -3.71
CA TRP A 254 9.41 -16.75 -4.57
C TRP A 254 9.41 -17.14 -6.04
N ARG A 255 8.78 -16.30 -6.87
CA ARG A 255 8.85 -16.36 -8.33
C ARG A 255 9.10 -14.97 -8.89
N GLY A 256 10.14 -14.82 -9.72
CA GLY A 256 10.44 -13.53 -10.33
C GLY A 256 11.46 -13.60 -11.45
N SER A 257 11.56 -12.50 -12.20
CA SER A 257 12.60 -12.30 -13.19
C SER A 257 13.93 -11.92 -12.53
N PRO A 258 15.09 -12.16 -13.16
CA PRO A 258 16.42 -11.85 -12.60
C PRO A 258 16.78 -10.35 -12.68
N THR A 259 15.81 -9.47 -12.39
CA THR A 259 16.01 -8.02 -12.43
C THR A 259 16.84 -7.49 -11.26
N GLY A 260 17.37 -6.27 -11.37
CA GLY A 260 18.26 -5.68 -10.36
C GLY A 260 19.73 -5.62 -10.79
N GLY A 261 19.96 -5.77 -12.09
CA GLY A 261 21.26 -5.75 -12.75
C GLY A 261 21.13 -6.42 -14.11
N VAL A 262 22.09 -6.18 -15.00
CA VAL A 262 22.22 -6.95 -16.24
C VAL A 262 23.07 -8.18 -15.93
N SER A 263 22.50 -9.37 -16.11
CA SER A 263 23.25 -10.64 -16.00
C SER A 263 24.11 -10.82 -17.23
N ILE A 264 25.41 -11.02 -17.00
CA ILE A 264 26.40 -11.46 -17.98
C ILE A 264 27.08 -12.74 -17.46
N LYS A 265 27.83 -13.43 -18.31
CA LYS A 265 28.50 -14.69 -17.98
C LYS A 265 29.34 -14.61 -16.70
N GLU A 266 29.91 -13.44 -16.42
CA GLU A 266 30.81 -13.21 -15.31
C GLU A 266 30.09 -12.91 -13.98
N ASN A 267 28.88 -12.34 -13.99
CA ASN A 267 28.22 -11.83 -12.78
C ASN A 267 26.84 -12.44 -12.48
N TRP A 268 26.30 -13.30 -13.36
CA TRP A 268 24.90 -13.76 -13.25
C TRP A 268 24.58 -14.36 -11.87
N GLY A 269 25.52 -15.10 -11.29
CA GLY A 269 25.43 -15.76 -9.99
C GLY A 269 25.57 -14.82 -8.80
N GLU A 270 26.00 -13.58 -9.00
CA GLU A 270 26.21 -12.58 -7.95
C GLU A 270 24.98 -11.67 -7.74
N LEU A 271 24.09 -11.61 -8.73
CA LEU A 271 22.90 -10.78 -8.65
C LEU A 271 21.93 -11.29 -7.56
N PRO A 272 21.30 -10.39 -6.77
CA PRO A 272 20.57 -10.78 -5.56
C PRO A 272 19.49 -11.85 -5.78
N ARG A 273 18.68 -11.71 -6.83
CA ARG A 273 17.59 -12.66 -7.14
C ARG A 273 18.11 -14.02 -7.61
N THR A 274 19.23 -14.03 -8.33
CA THR A 274 19.90 -15.29 -8.69
C THR A 274 20.47 -15.96 -7.45
N ARG A 275 21.14 -15.21 -6.59
CA ARG A 275 21.68 -15.71 -5.31
C ARG A 275 20.58 -16.33 -4.45
N LEU A 276 19.42 -15.69 -4.34
CA LEU A 276 18.27 -16.26 -3.64
C LEU A 276 17.86 -17.63 -4.21
N CYS A 277 17.79 -17.76 -5.54
CA CYS A 277 17.40 -19.04 -6.16
C CYS A 277 18.49 -20.13 -6.02
N LEU A 278 19.77 -19.74 -6.06
CA LEU A 278 20.89 -20.64 -5.80
C LEU A 278 20.90 -21.12 -4.35
N TRP A 279 20.65 -20.20 -3.40
CA TRP A 279 20.51 -20.51 -1.98
C TRP A 279 19.32 -21.44 -1.73
N ALA A 280 18.14 -21.13 -2.29
CA ALA A 280 16.94 -21.95 -2.13
C ALA A 280 17.09 -23.35 -2.74
N LYS A 281 17.88 -23.50 -3.80
CA LYS A 281 18.22 -24.82 -4.37
C LYS A 281 18.97 -25.70 -3.34
N GLN A 282 19.74 -25.10 -2.44
CA GLN A 282 20.45 -25.80 -1.37
C GLN A 282 19.58 -26.04 -0.12
N GLN A 283 18.50 -25.27 0.05
CA GLN A 283 17.59 -25.31 1.20
C GLN A 283 16.10 -25.51 0.76
N PRO A 284 15.79 -26.55 -0.05
CA PRO A 284 14.46 -26.71 -0.66
C PRO A 284 13.34 -26.99 0.35
N GLU A 285 13.68 -27.48 1.54
CA GLU A 285 12.75 -27.70 2.64
C GLU A 285 12.35 -26.41 3.36
N LEU A 286 13.07 -25.29 3.15
CA LEU A 286 12.74 -23.98 3.72
C LEU A 286 12.08 -23.07 2.70
N VAL A 287 12.63 -23.01 1.48
CA VAL A 287 12.20 -22.05 0.46
C VAL A 287 12.20 -22.68 -0.93
N ASP A 288 11.11 -22.49 -1.65
CA ASP A 288 11.04 -22.69 -3.09
C ASP A 288 11.17 -21.32 -3.80
N ALA A 289 12.37 -20.98 -4.25
CA ALA A 289 12.62 -19.78 -5.05
C ALA A 289 13.12 -20.16 -6.45
N LYS A 290 12.46 -19.61 -7.48
CA LYS A 290 12.83 -19.82 -8.88
C LYS A 290 12.78 -18.55 -9.71
N LEU A 291 13.73 -18.43 -10.62
CA LEU A 291 13.65 -17.51 -11.75
C LEU A 291 12.61 -18.02 -12.75
N VAL A 292 11.86 -17.14 -13.41
CA VAL A 292 10.78 -17.55 -14.36
C VAL A 292 11.05 -17.17 -15.82
N ASN A 293 12.17 -16.51 -16.09
CA ASN A 293 12.63 -16.10 -17.42
C ASN A 293 14.09 -15.58 -17.37
N PHE A 294 14.57 -15.06 -18.50
CA PHE A 294 15.90 -14.49 -18.69
C PHE A 294 15.86 -12.95 -18.91
N ALA A 295 14.92 -12.24 -18.28
CA ALA A 295 14.85 -10.79 -18.45
C ALA A 295 16.11 -10.09 -17.91
N GLN A 296 16.61 -9.08 -18.63
CA GLN A 296 17.89 -8.41 -18.31
C GLN A 296 19.12 -9.35 -18.31
N CYS A 297 19.07 -10.48 -19.01
CA CYS A 297 20.22 -11.33 -19.25
C CYS A 297 20.80 -11.06 -20.65
N SER A 298 22.11 -10.93 -20.76
CA SER A 298 22.80 -11.08 -22.05
C SER A 298 22.69 -12.53 -22.53
N GLU A 299 22.88 -12.72 -23.83
CA GLU A 299 22.96 -14.07 -24.41
C GLU A 299 24.00 -14.95 -23.70
N SER A 300 25.13 -14.36 -23.29
CA SER A 300 26.21 -15.04 -22.59
C SER A 300 25.85 -15.53 -21.17
N ALA A 301 24.80 -14.99 -20.54
CA ALA A 301 24.34 -15.42 -19.22
C ALA A 301 23.27 -16.51 -19.26
N THR A 302 22.58 -16.69 -20.40
CA THR A 302 21.43 -17.60 -20.53
C THR A 302 21.82 -19.05 -20.24
N GLU A 303 22.89 -19.55 -20.87
CA GLU A 303 23.35 -20.93 -20.69
C GLU A 303 23.81 -21.21 -19.25
N PRO A 304 24.67 -20.38 -18.60
CA PRO A 304 25.01 -20.56 -17.19
C PRO A 304 23.80 -20.59 -16.25
N ILE A 305 22.82 -19.68 -16.45
CA ILE A 305 21.60 -19.63 -15.62
C ILE A 305 20.75 -20.89 -15.83
N ALA A 306 20.60 -21.35 -17.06
CA ALA A 306 19.86 -22.58 -17.36
C ALA A 306 20.54 -23.81 -16.74
N ALA A 307 21.86 -23.92 -16.87
CA ALA A 307 22.67 -24.99 -16.31
C ALA A 307 22.60 -25.05 -14.76
N ALA A 308 22.35 -23.91 -14.10
CA ALA A 308 22.18 -23.86 -12.65
C ALA A 308 20.88 -24.51 -12.14
N SER A 309 19.92 -24.83 -13.01
CA SER A 309 18.62 -25.45 -12.65
C SER A 309 17.81 -24.65 -11.61
N ILE A 310 17.90 -23.33 -11.70
CA ILE A 310 17.19 -22.36 -10.85
C ILE A 310 16.02 -21.67 -11.57
N ILE A 311 15.81 -21.98 -12.84
CA ILE A 311 14.63 -21.58 -13.62
C ILE A 311 13.50 -22.57 -13.32
N GLY A 312 12.28 -22.06 -13.14
CA GLY A 312 11.09 -22.86 -12.86
C GLY A 312 9.83 -22.27 -13.45
N GLU A 313 8.71 -22.93 -13.21
CA GLU A 313 7.41 -22.49 -13.70
C GLU A 313 6.99 -21.16 -13.08
N ARG A 314 6.30 -20.35 -13.89
CA ARG A 314 5.66 -19.13 -13.41
C ARG A 314 4.47 -19.51 -12.53
N LEU A 315 4.45 -19.00 -11.30
CA LEU A 315 3.26 -18.98 -10.46
C LEU A 315 2.71 -17.55 -10.44
N GLY A 316 1.40 -17.42 -10.65
CA GLY A 316 0.70 -16.16 -10.45
C GLY A 316 0.64 -15.78 -8.97
N GLU A 317 0.03 -14.63 -8.69
CA GLU A 317 -0.09 -14.14 -7.33
C GLU A 317 -1.00 -15.06 -6.49
N GLU A 318 -2.11 -15.55 -7.05
CA GLU A 318 -3.07 -16.41 -6.36
C GLU A 318 -2.50 -17.77 -5.98
N GLU A 319 -1.66 -18.36 -6.83
CA GLU A 319 -1.00 -19.62 -6.54
C GLU A 319 0.03 -19.45 -5.42
N GLN A 320 0.78 -18.34 -5.41
CA GLN A 320 1.74 -18.06 -4.34
C GLN A 320 1.06 -17.83 -2.99
N ILE A 321 -0.19 -17.35 -2.95
CA ILE A 321 -0.97 -17.17 -1.70
C ILE A 321 -1.23 -18.51 -0.98
N ALA A 322 -1.08 -19.64 -1.65
CA ALA A 322 -1.16 -20.96 -1.01
C ALA A 322 -0.03 -21.22 0.00
N TYR A 323 0.99 -20.35 0.10
CA TYR A 323 2.15 -20.50 0.97
C TYR A 323 2.11 -19.51 2.13
N LYS A 324 2.62 -19.90 3.29
CA LYS A 324 2.65 -19.05 4.50
C LYS A 324 3.62 -17.89 4.37
N TYR A 325 4.77 -18.09 3.72
CA TYR A 325 5.83 -17.08 3.67
C TYR A 325 6.09 -16.63 2.23
N LEU A 326 5.83 -15.36 1.95
CA LEU A 326 6.06 -14.76 0.64
C LEU A 326 7.34 -13.93 0.70
N LEU A 327 8.41 -14.41 0.09
CA LEU A 327 9.65 -13.66 0.05
C LEU A 327 9.46 -12.45 -0.86
N ASN A 328 9.97 -11.30 -0.44
CA ASN A 328 10.00 -10.09 -1.24
C ASN A 328 11.46 -9.65 -1.40
N MET A 329 11.87 -9.46 -2.65
CA MET A 329 13.22 -9.04 -2.97
C MET A 329 13.17 -8.03 -4.10
N ASP A 330 13.85 -6.91 -3.91
CA ASP A 330 13.86 -5.81 -4.87
C ASP A 330 14.52 -6.20 -6.20
N GLY A 331 14.19 -5.45 -7.24
CA GLY A 331 14.76 -5.60 -8.58
C GLY A 331 15.63 -4.39 -8.89
N ASN A 332 15.35 -3.72 -10.00
CA ASN A 332 15.98 -2.42 -10.31
C ASN A 332 15.67 -1.36 -9.23
N SER A 333 14.54 -1.51 -8.55
CA SER A 333 14.07 -0.71 -7.41
C SER A 333 13.09 -1.56 -6.58
N CYS A 334 12.25 -0.91 -5.75
CA CYS A 334 11.15 -1.60 -5.05
C CYS A 334 10.33 -2.48 -6.00
N SER A 335 9.85 -3.62 -5.52
CA SER A 335 8.99 -4.54 -6.31
C SER A 335 7.60 -3.99 -6.68
N TRP A 336 7.30 -2.72 -6.36
CA TRP A 336 6.04 -2.01 -6.64
C TRP A 336 4.80 -2.83 -6.26
N ALA A 337 3.98 -3.23 -7.24
CA ALA A 337 2.80 -4.07 -7.02
C ALA A 337 3.15 -5.37 -6.28
N GLY A 338 4.37 -5.89 -6.49
CA GLY A 338 4.90 -7.08 -5.85
C GLY A 338 4.90 -7.03 -4.33
N SER A 339 5.25 -5.87 -3.74
CA SER A 339 5.20 -5.67 -2.29
C SER A 339 3.75 -5.49 -1.82
N TRP A 340 2.96 -4.72 -2.58
CA TRP A 340 1.57 -4.42 -2.24
C TRP A 340 0.70 -5.67 -2.11
N TRP A 341 0.73 -6.58 -3.08
CA TRP A 341 -0.13 -7.77 -3.04
C TRP A 341 0.32 -8.77 -1.98
N LYS A 342 1.62 -8.86 -1.69
CA LYS A 342 2.14 -9.71 -0.61
C LYS A 342 1.67 -9.24 0.75
N LEU A 343 1.67 -7.93 1.01
CA LEU A 343 1.10 -7.36 2.22
C LEU A 343 -0.42 -7.62 2.32
N LEU A 344 -1.15 -7.61 1.20
CA LEU A 344 -2.59 -7.89 1.18
C LEU A 344 -2.92 -9.37 1.45
N SER A 345 -2.01 -10.29 1.13
CA SER A 345 -2.24 -11.73 0.91
C SER A 345 -2.66 -12.59 2.11
N ASN A 346 -2.66 -12.04 3.34
CA ASN A 346 -2.71 -12.85 4.57
C ASN A 346 -1.65 -13.96 4.62
N SER A 347 -0.54 -13.81 3.89
CA SER A 347 0.70 -14.56 4.08
C SER A 347 1.75 -13.61 4.66
N LEU A 348 2.71 -14.14 5.41
CA LEU A 348 3.79 -13.33 5.97
C LEU A 348 4.74 -12.90 4.86
N MET A 349 4.84 -11.60 4.62
CA MET A 349 5.87 -11.06 3.74
C MET A 349 7.21 -11.05 4.47
N ILE A 350 8.23 -11.66 3.86
CA ILE A 350 9.61 -11.63 4.34
C ILE A 350 10.43 -10.80 3.36
N GLN A 351 10.82 -9.59 3.75
CA GLN A 351 11.72 -8.77 2.94
C GLN A 351 13.15 -9.31 3.06
N VAL A 352 13.68 -9.84 1.95
CA VAL A 352 15.04 -10.34 1.87
C VAL A 352 15.92 -9.31 1.18
N TYR A 353 16.88 -8.78 1.92
CA TYR A 353 17.94 -7.92 1.39
C TYR A 353 19.10 -8.79 0.91
N GLY A 354 19.84 -8.32 -0.11
CA GLY A 354 20.98 -9.07 -0.64
C GLY A 354 22.27 -8.71 0.10
N ASP A 355 23.04 -9.72 0.55
CA ASP A 355 24.28 -9.56 1.35
C ASP A 355 25.47 -8.93 0.62
N VAL A 356 25.31 -8.47 -0.63
CA VAL A 356 26.44 -7.89 -1.38
C VAL A 356 26.50 -6.40 -1.06
N GLU A 357 27.58 -5.98 -0.37
CA GLU A 357 28.00 -4.58 -0.31
C GLU A 357 27.91 -3.96 -1.72
N PRO A 358 27.43 -2.72 -1.85
CA PRO A 358 26.82 -2.23 -3.06
C PRO A 358 27.64 -2.48 -4.33
N LYS A 359 26.97 -3.00 -5.38
CA LYS A 359 26.78 -2.08 -6.51
C LYS A 359 25.62 -1.12 -6.28
N ASN A 360 24.64 -1.44 -5.41
CA ASN A 360 23.74 -0.42 -4.87
C ASN A 360 23.30 -0.51 -3.39
N GLY A 361 23.36 -1.63 -2.64
CA GLY A 361 23.24 -1.67 -1.14
C GLY A 361 22.32 -0.63 -0.45
N HIS A 362 21.21 -0.29 -1.11
CA HIS A 362 20.29 0.75 -0.71
C HIS A 362 18.99 0.06 -0.36
N LYS A 363 18.47 0.31 0.83
CA LYS A 363 17.08 0.00 1.14
C LYS A 363 16.21 0.89 0.25
N TRP A 364 15.52 0.28 -0.70
CA TRP A 364 14.60 1.00 -1.56
C TRP A 364 13.35 1.37 -0.78
N MET A 365 12.80 2.54 -1.06
CA MET A 365 11.58 3.04 -0.44
C MET A 365 10.58 3.49 -1.49
N GLN A 366 9.32 3.11 -1.26
CA GLN A 366 8.09 3.69 -1.82
C GLN A 366 7.40 4.62 -0.80
N TRP A 367 6.50 5.46 -1.29
CA TRP A 367 5.78 6.50 -0.53
C TRP A 367 5.12 6.05 0.78
N TYR A 368 4.69 4.79 0.89
CA TYR A 368 4.04 4.26 2.09
C TYR A 368 4.98 3.65 3.12
N HIS A 369 6.30 3.55 2.86
CA HIS A 369 7.24 2.97 3.83
C HIS A 369 7.35 3.80 5.11
N HIS A 370 6.91 5.05 5.10
CA HIS A 370 6.74 5.88 6.31
C HIS A 370 5.72 5.33 7.31
N TRP A 371 4.86 4.40 6.89
CA TRP A 371 3.85 3.76 7.73
C TRP A 371 4.03 2.24 7.83
N LEU A 372 4.98 1.68 7.07
CA LEU A 372 5.22 0.25 7.03
C LEU A 372 6.28 -0.12 8.07
N ASN A 373 5.82 -0.69 9.18
CA ASN A 373 6.70 -1.11 10.28
C ASN A 373 7.05 -2.61 10.24
N GLU A 374 8.33 -2.91 10.48
CA GLU A 374 8.82 -4.27 10.71
C GLU A 374 8.26 -4.84 12.03
N ASN A 375 8.03 -6.15 12.07
CA ASN A 375 7.36 -6.92 13.12
C ASN A 375 5.86 -6.58 13.33
N GLU A 376 5.37 -5.51 12.73
CA GLU A 376 3.93 -5.21 12.69
C GLU A 376 3.30 -5.70 11.39
N HIS A 377 3.93 -5.42 10.24
CA HIS A 377 3.37 -5.71 8.91
C HIS A 377 4.22 -6.69 8.08
N TYR A 378 5.50 -6.84 8.40
CA TYR A 378 6.42 -7.73 7.70
C TYR A 378 7.61 -8.05 8.61
N ILE A 379 8.42 -9.03 8.22
CA ILE A 379 9.73 -9.28 8.84
C ILE A 379 10.82 -9.14 7.78
N SER A 380 12.05 -8.86 8.18
CA SER A 380 13.17 -8.80 7.25
C SER A 380 14.40 -9.58 7.71
N CYS A 381 15.24 -9.89 6.74
CA CYS A 381 16.57 -10.46 6.93
C CYS A 381 17.46 -10.14 5.72
N GLU A 382 18.77 -10.25 5.91
CA GLU A 382 19.70 -10.48 4.81
C GLU A 382 19.56 -11.94 4.32
N LEU A 383 20.08 -12.27 3.15
CA LEU A 383 20.00 -13.62 2.57
C LEU A 383 20.79 -14.65 3.41
N ASP A 384 21.92 -14.28 3.99
CA ASP A 384 22.67 -15.14 4.91
C ASP A 384 21.88 -15.48 6.20
N GLY A 385 21.01 -14.58 6.65
CA GLY A 385 20.12 -14.75 7.79
C GLY A 385 18.78 -15.43 7.46
N LEU A 386 18.52 -15.77 6.19
CA LEU A 386 17.22 -16.28 5.74
C LEU A 386 16.88 -17.63 6.38
N GLU A 387 17.84 -18.54 6.55
CA GLU A 387 17.61 -19.83 7.22
C GLU A 387 17.09 -19.63 8.65
N SER A 388 17.80 -18.82 9.43
CA SER A 388 17.40 -18.50 10.82
C SER A 388 16.04 -17.82 10.87
N LYS A 389 15.75 -16.94 9.90
CA LYS A 389 14.47 -16.23 9.83
C LYS A 389 13.30 -17.17 9.48
N MET A 390 13.51 -18.12 8.58
CA MET A 390 12.52 -19.13 8.22
C MET A 390 12.23 -20.09 9.39
N ASN A 391 13.27 -20.53 10.10
CA ASN A 391 13.10 -21.38 11.29
C ASN A 391 12.33 -20.65 12.39
N TRP A 392 12.68 -19.39 12.66
CA TRP A 392 11.91 -18.55 13.58
C TRP A 392 10.44 -18.45 13.16
N ALA A 393 10.15 -18.25 11.86
CA ALA A 393 8.78 -18.11 11.40
C ALA A 393 7.94 -19.39 11.64
N ARG A 394 8.53 -20.57 11.42
CA ARG A 394 7.89 -21.87 11.71
C ARG A 394 7.60 -22.08 13.19
N GLU A 395 8.52 -21.67 14.05
CA GLU A 395 8.38 -21.78 15.51
C GLU A 395 7.38 -20.76 16.08
N ASN A 396 7.02 -19.72 15.32
CA ASN A 396 6.17 -18.61 15.76
C ASN A 396 4.93 -18.44 14.87
N ASP A 397 4.25 -19.56 14.53
CA ASP A 397 3.14 -19.59 13.56
C ASP A 397 2.01 -18.58 13.87
N VAL A 398 1.59 -18.50 15.14
CA VAL A 398 0.53 -17.56 15.57
C VAL A 398 0.96 -16.12 15.34
N GLN A 399 2.19 -15.77 15.75
CA GLN A 399 2.74 -14.43 15.55
C GLN A 399 2.86 -14.10 14.06
N CYS A 400 3.27 -15.05 13.22
CA CYS A 400 3.34 -14.89 11.78
C CYS A 400 1.96 -14.62 11.16
N SER A 401 0.93 -15.35 11.61
CA SER A 401 -0.46 -15.14 11.20
C SER A 401 -0.94 -13.73 11.56
N ASP A 402 -0.63 -13.28 12.78
CA ASP A 402 -1.02 -11.95 13.27
C ASP A 402 -0.33 -10.82 12.49
N ILE A 403 0.96 -10.95 12.18
CA ILE A 403 1.70 -10.00 11.34
C ILE A 403 1.06 -9.93 9.94
N ALA A 404 0.78 -11.08 9.32
CA ALA A 404 0.18 -11.14 8.01
C ALA A 404 -1.23 -10.51 7.96
N ALA A 405 -2.03 -10.73 9.01
CA ALA A 405 -3.36 -10.13 9.14
C ALA A 405 -3.28 -8.59 9.29
N ARG A 406 -2.36 -8.09 10.14
CA ARG A 406 -2.11 -6.65 10.28
C ARG A 406 -1.63 -6.01 9.00
N ALA A 407 -0.75 -6.68 8.25
CA ALA A 407 -0.30 -6.25 6.92
C ALA A 407 -1.49 -6.07 5.96
N SER A 408 -2.40 -7.05 5.95
CA SER A 408 -3.57 -7.02 5.08
C SER A 408 -4.54 -5.89 5.44
N ASP A 409 -4.75 -5.66 6.75
CA ASP A 409 -5.53 -4.53 7.25
C ASP A 409 -4.88 -3.19 6.87
N PHE A 410 -3.56 -3.07 7.03
CA PHE A 410 -2.79 -1.90 6.63
C PHE A 410 -2.98 -1.56 5.15
N VAL A 411 -2.88 -2.54 4.25
CA VAL A 411 -3.09 -2.30 2.80
C VAL A 411 -4.51 -1.77 2.53
N LYS A 412 -5.53 -2.37 3.15
CA LYS A 412 -6.93 -1.98 2.95
C LYS A 412 -7.21 -0.56 3.48
N GLU A 413 -6.59 -0.20 4.59
CA GLU A 413 -6.83 1.08 5.28
C GLU A 413 -5.96 2.22 4.73
N TYR A 414 -4.67 1.98 4.52
CA TYR A 414 -3.69 3.03 4.21
C TYR A 414 -3.24 3.03 2.74
N LEU A 415 -3.38 1.92 2.01
CA LEU A 415 -2.97 1.81 0.60
C LEU A 415 -4.16 1.67 -0.37
N ASN A 416 -5.32 2.23 0.00
CA ASN A 416 -6.47 2.35 -0.90
C ASN A 416 -6.39 3.63 -1.76
N ARG A 417 -7.14 3.65 -2.86
CA ARG A 417 -7.10 4.72 -3.86
C ARG A 417 -7.23 6.13 -3.28
N ASP A 418 -8.13 6.34 -2.32
CA ASP A 418 -8.37 7.65 -1.70
C ASP A 418 -7.13 8.14 -0.93
N MET A 419 -6.46 7.25 -0.19
CA MET A 419 -5.22 7.58 0.52
C MET A 419 -4.12 8.04 -0.42
N GLY A 420 -3.89 7.35 -1.54
CA GLY A 420 -2.88 7.77 -2.52
C GLY A 420 -3.22 9.11 -3.18
N ILE A 421 -4.49 9.35 -3.52
CA ILE A 421 -4.92 10.65 -4.06
C ILE A 421 -4.68 11.77 -3.04
N ALA A 422 -5.09 11.56 -1.79
CA ALA A 422 -4.94 12.54 -0.73
C ALA A 422 -3.47 12.80 -0.35
N TYR A 423 -2.65 11.74 -0.32
CA TYR A 423 -1.20 11.83 -0.15
C TYR A 423 -0.59 12.72 -1.23
N THR A 424 -0.86 12.43 -2.51
CA THR A 424 -0.31 13.21 -3.61
C THR A 424 -0.82 14.65 -3.60
N ALA A 425 -2.11 14.88 -3.34
CA ALA A 425 -2.66 16.24 -3.23
C ALA A 425 -1.96 17.06 -2.15
N LEU A 426 -1.80 16.49 -0.94
CA LEU A 426 -1.14 17.16 0.18
C LEU A 426 0.33 17.42 -0.12
N LEU A 427 1.02 16.45 -0.72
CA LEU A 427 2.41 16.56 -1.12
C LEU A 427 2.64 17.72 -2.09
N LEU A 428 1.89 17.74 -3.19
CA LEU A 428 2.00 18.79 -4.20
C LEU A 428 1.64 20.16 -3.63
N LYS A 429 0.63 20.24 -2.76
CA LYS A 429 0.22 21.48 -2.08
C LYS A 429 1.29 22.03 -1.15
N ARG A 430 2.15 21.18 -0.58
CA ARG A 430 3.28 21.63 0.24
C ARG A 430 4.45 22.08 -0.60
N LEU A 431 4.77 21.35 -1.67
CA LEU A 431 5.83 21.74 -2.61
C LEU A 431 5.50 23.06 -3.32
N SER A 432 4.24 23.30 -3.69
CA SER A 432 3.87 24.55 -4.38
C SER A 432 3.99 25.80 -3.52
N LYS A 433 4.08 25.68 -2.20
CA LYS A 433 4.38 26.83 -1.31
C LYS A 433 5.83 27.29 -1.43
N MET A 434 6.70 26.46 -1.99
CA MET A 434 8.12 26.75 -2.24
C MET A 434 8.36 27.29 -3.65
N GLU A 435 7.34 27.25 -4.52
CA GLU A 435 7.37 27.85 -5.86
C GLU A 435 7.27 29.37 -5.74
N LYS A 436 8.14 30.08 -6.47
CA LYS A 436 8.14 31.55 -6.57
C LYS A 436 6.98 31.98 -7.46
N GLN A 437 6.25 33.00 -7.01
CA GLN A 437 5.14 33.59 -7.76
C GLN A 437 5.60 34.32 -9.01
#